data_AF-A0A535I5Q6-F1
#
_entry.id   AF-A0A535I5Q6-F1
#
_cell.length_a   1.000
_cell.length_b   1.000
_cell.length_c   1.000
_cell.angle_alpha   90.00
_cell.angle_beta   90.00
_cell.angle_gamma   90.00
#
_symmetry.space_group_name_H-M   'P 1'
#
loop_
_entity.id
_entity.type
_entity.pdbx_description
1 polymer ?
#
loop_
_entity_poly.entity_id
_entity_poly.type
_entity_poly.pdbx_seq_one_letter_code
_entity_poly.pdbx_strand_id
1 'polypeptide(L)'
;MLSSLGGGGLLDFASAYTLQARAQAMHDRWIFMRANGIPDEDLAALESEWAASQSSTVVGAAGIFWVPGGAETIGRWQTESDAIWSRDLTQFRSGALLAAQGLHTALGEETYAQRKSRLDAITSASTPLDFATLRNDWNLEARLVPIDRRIALAAAGVAGQADQATKMGIRSDPAADLLARAGAYGQLGPLDRMAHAELLTRNVQTLHKDLQGRIDAATVTQQNFQHTSDESSIASLYGIDTSGFDARIASDRIQYAAALTPAQFNAVTADLQQVSAAADHQIYVVLSQTHIVAGVPLIYQDHPLSCEEAATSMALAHQGVNVSQDQILGEIGADLRSMYVDPSGRVRWGNPYETFVGNVNGSESNYTGFGTYYPPLVRVAKAHGATVLAYGSMSAATIYARVIAGHPVVAFATWDWRWHPRRDYLSFDGQWIPWIGPVYASHVYTVVGVSPSQVLVNDPIRGQYWISKGAFEAGYSDFNEAIVFA
;
A
#
# COMPACT_ATOMS: atom_id res chain seq x y z
N MET A 1 -63.83 -48.29 -51.33
CA MET A 1 -64.43 -49.39 -52.11
C MET A 1 -64.71 -50.53 -51.14
N LEU A 2 -65.98 -50.93 -51.01
CA LEU A 2 -66.41 -52.03 -50.16
C LEU A 2 -66.07 -53.37 -50.84
N SER A 3 -64.99 -54.02 -50.39
CA SER A 3 -64.71 -55.42 -50.72
C SER A 3 -65.38 -56.30 -49.67
N SER A 4 -66.54 -56.88 -50.02
CA SER A 4 -67.18 -57.92 -49.23
C SER A 4 -66.41 -59.23 -49.43
N LEU A 5 -65.78 -59.77 -48.39
CA LEU A 5 -65.30 -61.15 -48.34
C LEU A 5 -66.27 -61.97 -47.48
N GLY A 6 -66.93 -62.93 -48.12
CA GLY A 6 -67.88 -63.83 -47.49
C GLY A 6 -67.21 -65.01 -46.81
N GLY A 7 -67.77 -65.38 -45.65
CA GLY A 7 -67.90 -66.76 -45.17
C GLY A 7 -66.65 -67.47 -44.66
N GLY A 8 -66.46 -67.50 -43.33
CA GLY A 8 -65.62 -68.51 -42.69
C GLY A 8 -65.10 -68.15 -41.29
N GLY A 9 -65.81 -68.59 -40.26
CA GLY A 9 -65.23 -68.87 -38.93
C GLY A 9 -65.26 -67.75 -37.89
N LEU A 10 -65.40 -68.15 -36.63
CA LEU A 10 -65.15 -67.38 -35.40
C LEU A 10 -63.67 -66.93 -35.25
N LEU A 11 -62.96 -66.76 -36.36
CA LEU A 11 -61.73 -65.99 -36.50
C LEU A 11 -62.21 -64.64 -37.09
N ASP A 12 -62.09 -63.47 -36.48
CA ASP A 12 -61.12 -63.09 -35.46
C ASP A 12 -61.51 -61.66 -34.96
N PHE A 13 -62.76 -61.43 -34.55
CA PHE A 13 -63.18 -60.10 -34.04
C PHE A 13 -62.34 -59.65 -32.82
N ALA A 14 -61.92 -60.60 -31.99
CA ALA A 14 -60.96 -60.37 -30.92
C ALA A 14 -59.58 -59.91 -31.45
N SER A 15 -59.15 -60.37 -32.63
CA SER A 15 -57.91 -59.88 -33.27
C SER A 15 -58.07 -58.47 -33.86
N ALA A 16 -59.24 -58.11 -34.41
CA ALA A 16 -59.48 -56.74 -34.90
C ALA A 16 -59.45 -55.70 -33.76
N TYR A 17 -60.11 -55.97 -32.64
CA TYR A 17 -60.07 -55.09 -31.45
C TYR A 17 -58.67 -55.01 -30.83
N THR A 18 -57.92 -56.12 -30.78
CA THR A 18 -56.54 -56.10 -30.27
C THR A 18 -55.59 -55.36 -31.21
N LEU A 19 -55.78 -55.43 -32.53
CA LEU A 19 -55.02 -54.64 -33.50
C LEU A 19 -55.31 -53.14 -33.35
N GLN A 20 -56.57 -52.74 -33.20
CA GLN A 20 -56.94 -51.34 -32.93
C GLN A 20 -56.33 -50.81 -31.63
N ALA A 21 -56.42 -51.59 -30.54
CA ALA A 21 -55.85 -51.21 -29.24
C ALA A 21 -54.32 -51.05 -29.32
N ARG A 22 -53.64 -51.94 -30.05
CA ARG A 22 -52.19 -51.83 -30.30
C ARG A 22 -51.85 -50.60 -31.14
N ALA A 23 -52.66 -50.30 -32.15
CA ALA A 23 -52.44 -49.16 -33.01
C ALA A 23 -52.66 -47.84 -32.23
N GLN A 24 -53.69 -47.75 -31.39
CA GLN A 24 -53.91 -46.61 -30.48
C GLN A 24 -52.74 -46.44 -29.50
N ALA A 25 -52.23 -47.53 -28.92
CA ALA A 25 -51.07 -47.48 -28.05
C ALA A 25 -49.80 -46.97 -28.76
N MET A 26 -49.66 -47.18 -30.08
CA MET A 26 -48.57 -46.60 -30.87
C MET A 26 -48.74 -45.09 -31.05
N HIS A 27 -49.95 -44.63 -31.35
CA HIS A 27 -50.21 -43.20 -31.46
C HIS A 27 -50.01 -42.46 -30.12
N ASP A 28 -50.48 -43.04 -29.01
CA ASP A 28 -50.22 -42.51 -27.65
C ASP A 28 -48.72 -42.47 -27.34
N ARG A 29 -47.96 -43.48 -27.80
CA ARG A 29 -46.50 -43.48 -27.73
C ARG A 29 -45.88 -42.35 -28.55
N TRP A 30 -46.38 -42.03 -29.74
CA TRP A 30 -45.87 -40.92 -30.53
C TRP A 30 -46.13 -39.56 -29.88
N ILE A 31 -47.28 -39.39 -29.23
CA ILE A 31 -47.58 -38.21 -28.40
C ILE A 31 -46.55 -38.10 -27.27
N PHE A 32 -46.27 -39.21 -26.57
CA PHE A 32 -45.22 -39.25 -25.54
C PHE A 32 -43.84 -38.92 -26.14
N MET A 33 -43.50 -39.48 -27.30
CA MET A 33 -42.23 -39.23 -27.99
C MET A 33 -42.03 -37.75 -28.31
N ARG A 34 -43.05 -37.07 -28.84
CA ARG A 34 -43.04 -35.62 -29.09
C ARG A 34 -42.87 -34.81 -27.81
N ALA A 35 -43.66 -35.14 -26.79
CA ALA A 35 -43.57 -34.48 -25.48
C ALA A 35 -42.18 -34.66 -24.83
N ASN A 36 -41.43 -35.69 -25.23
CA ASN A 36 -40.11 -36.02 -24.72
C ASN A 36 -38.97 -35.78 -25.73
N GLY A 37 -39.20 -34.91 -26.72
CA GLY A 37 -38.15 -34.30 -27.52
C GLY A 37 -37.88 -34.94 -28.88
N ILE A 38 -38.71 -35.88 -29.33
CA ILE A 38 -38.68 -36.34 -30.74
C ILE A 38 -39.30 -35.23 -31.62
N PRO A 39 -38.61 -34.79 -32.70
CA PRO A 39 -39.14 -33.79 -33.61
C PRO A 39 -40.40 -34.26 -34.36
N ASP A 40 -41.31 -33.33 -34.67
CA ASP A 40 -42.56 -33.63 -35.38
C ASP A 40 -42.28 -34.18 -36.80
N GLU A 41 -41.21 -33.73 -37.46
CA GLU A 41 -40.81 -34.19 -38.79
C GLU A 41 -40.47 -35.69 -38.84
N ASP A 42 -39.96 -36.24 -37.74
CA ASP A 42 -39.53 -37.63 -37.65
C ASP A 42 -40.71 -38.59 -37.48
N LEU A 43 -41.84 -38.10 -36.96
CA LEU A 43 -43.07 -38.85 -36.79
C LEU A 43 -44.09 -38.59 -37.91
N ALA A 44 -43.85 -37.59 -38.77
CA ALA A 44 -44.82 -37.13 -39.76
C ALA A 44 -45.32 -38.23 -40.72
N ALA A 45 -44.43 -39.14 -41.15
CA ALA A 45 -44.80 -40.26 -42.01
C ALA A 45 -45.72 -41.27 -41.30
N LEU A 46 -45.39 -41.64 -40.06
CA LEU A 46 -46.16 -42.54 -39.22
C LEU A 46 -47.54 -41.96 -38.86
N GLU A 47 -47.59 -40.66 -38.55
CA GLU A 47 -48.82 -39.93 -38.26
C GLU A 47 -49.75 -39.83 -39.48
N SER A 48 -49.17 -39.63 -40.68
CA SER A 48 -49.92 -39.62 -41.94
C SER A 48 -50.54 -40.99 -42.25
N GLU A 49 -49.77 -42.08 -42.05
CA GLU A 49 -50.27 -43.44 -42.23
C GLU A 49 -51.34 -43.82 -41.21
N TRP A 50 -51.19 -43.40 -39.95
CA TRP A 50 -52.21 -43.53 -38.91
C TRP A 50 -53.50 -42.80 -39.30
N ALA A 51 -53.42 -41.54 -39.72
CA ALA A 51 -54.59 -40.77 -40.16
C ALA A 51 -55.29 -41.42 -41.37
N ALA A 52 -54.53 -41.93 -42.34
CA ALA A 52 -55.07 -42.66 -43.48
C ALA A 52 -55.78 -43.95 -43.07
N SER A 53 -55.26 -44.66 -42.07
CA SER A 53 -55.85 -45.91 -41.60
C SER A 53 -57.20 -45.73 -40.89
N GLN A 54 -57.38 -44.63 -40.15
CA GLN A 54 -58.66 -44.26 -39.51
C GLN A 54 -59.78 -44.02 -40.53
N SER A 55 -59.42 -43.65 -41.77
CA SER A 55 -60.40 -43.41 -42.85
C SER A 55 -60.96 -44.70 -43.48
N SER A 56 -60.34 -45.85 -43.21
CA SER A 56 -60.72 -47.16 -43.77
C SER A 56 -61.55 -47.98 -42.77
N THR A 57 -62.88 -47.78 -42.80
CA THR A 57 -63.83 -48.43 -41.88
C THR A 57 -64.53 -49.65 -42.48
N VAL A 58 -64.75 -50.67 -41.64
CA VAL A 58 -65.48 -51.92 -41.95
C VAL A 58 -66.66 -52.02 -40.99
N VAL A 59 -67.82 -52.45 -41.51
CA VAL A 59 -69.07 -52.59 -40.73
C VAL A 59 -69.33 -54.07 -40.48
N GLY A 60 -69.42 -54.47 -39.20
CA GLY A 60 -69.72 -55.85 -38.78
C GLY A 60 -70.91 -55.96 -37.82
N ALA A 61 -71.32 -57.18 -37.49
CA ALA A 61 -72.53 -57.47 -36.68
C ALA A 61 -72.54 -56.88 -35.25
N ALA A 62 -71.41 -56.36 -34.76
CA ALA A 62 -71.24 -55.75 -33.44
C ALA A 62 -70.84 -54.25 -33.47
N GLY A 63 -70.74 -53.59 -34.64
CA GLY A 63 -70.42 -52.17 -34.76
C GLY A 63 -69.52 -51.81 -35.96
N ILE A 64 -69.14 -50.51 -36.06
CA ILE A 64 -68.18 -49.98 -37.04
C ILE A 64 -66.77 -50.04 -36.42
N PHE A 65 -65.81 -50.62 -37.15
CA PHE A 65 -64.41 -50.69 -36.73
C PHE A 65 -63.50 -50.33 -37.92
N TRP A 66 -62.43 -49.57 -37.68
CA TRP A 66 -61.40 -49.29 -38.69
C TRP A 66 -60.27 -50.32 -38.59
N VAL A 67 -59.66 -50.70 -39.71
CA VAL A 67 -58.59 -51.71 -39.70
C VAL A 67 -57.27 -51.02 -40.05
N PRO A 68 -56.28 -50.97 -39.13
CA PRO A 68 -54.96 -50.34 -39.37
C PRO A 68 -54.13 -50.96 -40.49
N GLY A 69 -54.63 -52.03 -41.11
CA GLY A 69 -53.87 -53.00 -41.88
C GLY A 69 -53.83 -54.35 -41.15
N GLY A 70 -53.02 -55.27 -41.69
CA GLY A 70 -52.72 -56.53 -41.00
C GLY A 70 -51.74 -56.32 -39.84
N ALA A 71 -51.47 -57.38 -39.06
CA ALA A 71 -50.46 -57.35 -37.99
C ALA A 71 -49.08 -56.87 -38.48
N GLU A 72 -48.78 -57.04 -39.77
CA GLU A 72 -47.55 -56.57 -40.44
C GLU A 72 -47.41 -55.03 -40.42
N THR A 73 -48.50 -54.27 -40.64
CA THR A 73 -48.47 -52.80 -40.67
C THR A 73 -48.16 -52.23 -39.29
N ILE A 74 -48.81 -52.75 -38.25
CA ILE A 74 -48.54 -52.36 -36.85
C ILE A 74 -47.13 -52.80 -36.45
N GLY A 75 -46.66 -53.97 -36.89
CA GLY A 75 -45.29 -54.44 -36.67
C GLY A 75 -44.24 -53.51 -37.28
N ARG A 76 -44.51 -52.98 -38.48
CA ARG A 76 -43.67 -51.96 -39.13
C ARG A 76 -43.66 -50.65 -38.35
N TRP A 77 -44.83 -50.13 -37.96
CA TRP A 77 -44.91 -48.91 -37.14
C TRP A 77 -44.15 -49.03 -35.83
N GLN A 78 -44.27 -50.16 -35.14
CA GLN A 78 -43.49 -50.45 -33.93
C GLN A 78 -41.98 -50.37 -34.23
N THR A 79 -41.54 -51.06 -35.30
CA THR A 79 -40.12 -51.10 -35.70
C THR A 79 -39.58 -49.71 -36.06
N GLU A 80 -40.34 -48.93 -36.81
CA GLU A 80 -39.97 -47.57 -37.21
C GLU A 80 -39.97 -46.61 -36.01
N SER A 81 -40.95 -46.73 -35.10
CA SER A 81 -41.00 -45.94 -33.86
C SER A 81 -39.82 -46.25 -32.94
N ASP A 82 -39.46 -47.53 -32.79
CA ASP A 82 -38.29 -47.96 -32.03
C ASP A 82 -36.99 -47.44 -32.67
N ALA A 83 -36.90 -47.46 -33.99
CA ALA A 83 -35.76 -46.94 -34.73
C ALA A 83 -35.60 -45.42 -34.55
N ILE A 84 -36.70 -44.65 -34.67
CA ILE A 84 -36.71 -43.19 -34.45
C ILE A 84 -36.29 -42.87 -33.01
N TRP A 85 -36.92 -43.52 -32.02
CA TRP A 85 -36.59 -43.30 -30.61
C TRP A 85 -35.12 -43.62 -30.31
N SER A 86 -34.62 -44.76 -30.76
CA SER A 86 -33.23 -45.17 -30.52
C SER A 86 -32.22 -44.25 -31.21
N ARG A 87 -32.52 -43.82 -32.44
CA ARG A 87 -31.66 -42.89 -33.21
C ARG A 87 -31.54 -41.56 -32.48
N ASP A 88 -32.66 -40.94 -32.13
CA ASP A 88 -32.68 -39.62 -31.53
C ASP A 88 -32.13 -39.65 -30.11
N LEU A 89 -32.48 -40.67 -29.31
CA LEU A 89 -31.89 -40.86 -27.99
C LEU A 89 -30.36 -40.93 -28.06
N THR A 90 -29.81 -41.64 -29.06
CA THR A 90 -28.36 -41.72 -29.28
C THR A 90 -27.79 -40.38 -29.72
N GLN A 91 -28.47 -39.66 -30.61
CA GLN A 91 -28.06 -38.34 -31.10
C GLN A 91 -28.05 -37.30 -29.98
N PHE A 92 -29.13 -37.16 -29.23
CA PHE A 92 -29.22 -36.22 -28.12
C PHE A 92 -28.25 -36.57 -26.99
N ARG A 93 -28.10 -37.86 -26.65
CA ARG A 93 -27.09 -38.32 -25.69
C ARG A 93 -25.67 -37.98 -26.12
N SER A 94 -25.33 -38.20 -27.40
CA SER A 94 -24.00 -37.82 -27.91
C SER A 94 -23.78 -36.31 -27.87
N GLY A 95 -24.81 -35.51 -28.21
CA GLY A 95 -24.77 -34.05 -28.05
C GLY A 95 -24.55 -33.59 -26.61
N ALA A 96 -25.21 -34.22 -25.63
CA ALA A 96 -25.00 -33.95 -24.22
C ALA A 96 -23.58 -34.32 -23.77
N LEU A 97 -23.05 -35.47 -24.20
CA LEU A 97 -21.67 -35.89 -23.91
C LEU A 97 -20.63 -34.92 -24.47
N LEU A 98 -20.85 -34.40 -25.69
CA LEU A 98 -20.00 -33.36 -26.27
C LEU A 98 -20.06 -32.05 -25.48
N ALA A 99 -21.25 -31.62 -25.06
CA ALA A 99 -21.40 -30.44 -24.20
C ALA A 99 -20.73 -30.63 -22.83
N ALA A 100 -20.84 -31.83 -22.23
CA ALA A 100 -20.15 -32.19 -21.00
C ALA A 100 -18.62 -32.12 -21.13
N GLN A 101 -18.08 -32.55 -22.27
CA GLN A 101 -16.65 -32.46 -22.58
C GLN A 101 -16.22 -31.01 -22.85
N GLY A 102 -17.06 -30.23 -23.54
CA GLY A 102 -16.85 -28.79 -23.74
C GLY A 102 -16.79 -28.04 -22.40
N LEU A 103 -17.72 -28.33 -21.50
CA LEU A 103 -17.73 -27.77 -20.15
C LEU A 103 -16.51 -28.22 -19.34
N HIS A 104 -16.12 -29.51 -19.40
CA HIS A 104 -14.88 -30.00 -18.78
C HIS A 104 -13.67 -29.18 -19.25
N THR A 105 -13.56 -28.97 -20.55
CA THR A 105 -12.47 -28.21 -21.16
C THR A 105 -12.45 -26.76 -20.68
N ALA A 106 -13.63 -26.13 -20.58
CA ALA A 106 -13.76 -24.77 -20.07
C ALA A 106 -13.35 -24.68 -18.58
N LEU A 107 -13.86 -25.61 -17.75
CA LEU A 107 -13.59 -25.67 -16.31
C LEU A 107 -12.13 -26.03 -15.98
N GLY A 108 -11.45 -26.80 -16.83
CA GLY A 108 -10.07 -27.25 -16.59
C GLY A 108 -10.02 -28.39 -15.56
N GLU A 109 -9.23 -28.22 -14.50
CA GLU A 109 -9.23 -29.19 -13.40
C GLU A 109 -10.54 -29.13 -12.62
N GLU A 110 -11.25 -30.25 -12.60
CA GLU A 110 -12.54 -30.37 -11.94
C GLU A 110 -12.43 -31.20 -10.67
N THR A 111 -13.17 -30.80 -9.64
CA THR A 111 -13.31 -31.60 -8.42
C THR A 111 -14.04 -32.92 -8.72
N TYR A 112 -13.77 -33.93 -7.89
CA TYR A 112 -14.49 -35.21 -7.95
C TYR A 112 -16.01 -35.02 -7.87
N ALA A 113 -16.48 -34.10 -7.03
CA ALA A 113 -17.90 -33.80 -6.87
C ALA A 113 -18.55 -33.26 -8.16
N GLN A 114 -17.89 -32.30 -8.84
CA GLN A 114 -18.38 -31.74 -10.10
C GLN A 114 -18.43 -32.79 -11.22
N ARG A 115 -17.42 -33.65 -11.30
CA ARG A 115 -17.37 -34.74 -12.27
C ARG A 115 -18.45 -35.78 -12.00
N LYS A 116 -18.61 -36.19 -10.74
CA LYS A 116 -19.63 -37.15 -10.31
C LYS A 116 -21.04 -36.63 -10.60
N SER A 117 -21.35 -35.39 -10.22
CA SER A 117 -22.64 -34.76 -10.49
C SER A 117 -23.02 -34.82 -11.98
N ARG A 118 -22.07 -34.58 -12.87
CA ARG A 118 -22.30 -34.65 -14.32
C ARG A 118 -22.54 -36.06 -14.83
N LEU A 119 -21.80 -37.04 -14.32
CA LEU A 119 -22.00 -38.45 -14.65
C LEU A 119 -23.36 -38.93 -14.16
N ASP A 120 -23.73 -38.60 -12.92
CA ASP A 120 -25.02 -38.93 -12.33
C ASP A 120 -26.17 -38.30 -13.14
N ALA A 121 -26.02 -37.06 -13.61
CA ALA A 121 -26.99 -36.40 -14.49
C ALA A 121 -27.17 -37.15 -15.83
N ILE A 122 -26.09 -37.58 -16.47
CA ILE A 122 -26.15 -38.39 -17.71
C ILE A 122 -26.82 -39.75 -17.46
N THR A 123 -26.51 -40.39 -16.33
CA THR A 123 -27.10 -41.68 -15.95
C THR A 123 -28.59 -41.56 -15.63
N SER A 124 -29.02 -40.43 -15.09
CA SER A 124 -30.43 -40.17 -14.76
C SER A 124 -31.31 -39.79 -15.96
N ALA A 125 -30.70 -39.23 -17.02
CA ALA A 125 -31.42 -38.82 -18.23
C ALA A 125 -31.88 -40.05 -19.04
N SER A 126 -33.15 -40.05 -19.44
CA SER A 126 -33.79 -41.19 -20.10
C SER A 126 -34.47 -40.84 -21.42
N THR A 127 -34.69 -39.55 -21.68
CA THR A 127 -35.39 -39.05 -22.86
C THR A 127 -34.52 -38.10 -23.70
N PRO A 128 -34.82 -37.93 -25.01
CA PRO A 128 -34.19 -36.89 -25.84
C PRO A 128 -34.26 -35.49 -25.22
N LEU A 129 -35.38 -35.11 -24.62
CA LEU A 129 -35.58 -33.83 -23.94
C LEU A 129 -34.67 -33.65 -22.72
N ASP A 130 -34.47 -34.69 -21.90
CA ASP A 130 -33.54 -34.65 -20.77
C ASP A 130 -32.12 -34.33 -21.26
N PHE A 131 -31.66 -35.04 -22.28
CA PHE A 131 -30.33 -34.82 -22.87
C PHE A 131 -30.22 -33.46 -23.57
N ALA A 132 -31.28 -32.98 -24.23
CA ALA A 132 -31.31 -31.65 -24.83
C ALA A 132 -31.16 -30.54 -23.78
N THR A 133 -31.81 -30.70 -22.62
CA THR A 133 -31.73 -29.77 -21.49
C THR A 133 -30.31 -29.73 -20.93
N LEU A 134 -29.73 -30.90 -20.61
CA LEU A 134 -28.35 -31.00 -20.14
C LEU A 134 -27.35 -30.37 -21.12
N ARG A 135 -27.52 -30.64 -22.42
CA ARG A 135 -26.68 -30.05 -23.48
C ARG A 135 -26.75 -28.52 -23.45
N ASN A 136 -27.95 -27.95 -23.38
CA ASN A 136 -28.13 -26.49 -23.41
C ASN A 136 -27.53 -25.84 -22.16
N ASP A 137 -27.78 -26.41 -20.98
CA ASP A 137 -27.25 -25.92 -19.71
C ASP A 137 -25.71 -25.96 -19.68
N TRP A 138 -25.10 -27.07 -20.07
CA TRP A 138 -23.63 -27.18 -20.08
C TRP A 138 -22.98 -26.31 -21.14
N ASN A 139 -23.62 -26.11 -22.29
CA ASN A 139 -23.12 -25.17 -23.30
C ASN A 139 -23.19 -23.72 -22.82
N LEU A 140 -24.26 -23.34 -22.10
CA LEU A 140 -24.37 -22.03 -21.48
C LEU A 140 -23.31 -21.86 -20.39
N GLU A 141 -23.17 -22.85 -19.50
CA GLU A 141 -22.17 -22.84 -18.43
C GLU A 141 -20.75 -22.69 -19.02
N ALA A 142 -20.41 -23.47 -20.04
CA ALA A 142 -19.09 -23.42 -20.68
C ALA A 142 -18.77 -22.03 -21.26
N ARG A 143 -19.78 -21.30 -21.74
CA ARG A 143 -19.63 -19.91 -22.22
C ARG A 143 -19.45 -18.91 -21.08
N LEU A 144 -20.04 -19.17 -19.91
CA LEU A 144 -19.93 -18.30 -18.73
C LEU A 144 -18.60 -18.46 -18.00
N VAL A 145 -18.01 -19.66 -17.95
CA VAL A 145 -16.74 -19.93 -17.26
C VAL A 145 -15.64 -18.87 -17.51
N PRO A 146 -15.30 -18.48 -18.76
CA PRO A 146 -14.29 -17.45 -18.98
C PRO A 146 -14.71 -16.05 -18.49
N ILE A 147 -16.01 -15.74 -18.49
CA ILE A 147 -16.56 -14.48 -17.97
C ILE A 147 -16.47 -14.47 -16.44
N ASP A 148 -16.87 -15.56 -15.79
CA ASP A 148 -16.84 -15.71 -14.34
C ASP A 148 -15.42 -15.61 -13.80
N ARG A 149 -14.44 -16.25 -14.48
CA ARG A 149 -13.02 -16.11 -14.13
C ARG A 149 -12.55 -14.66 -14.21
N ARG A 150 -12.97 -13.92 -15.25
CA ARG A 150 -12.61 -12.49 -15.40
C ARG A 150 -13.22 -11.63 -14.30
N ILE A 151 -14.50 -11.86 -13.96
CA ILE A 151 -15.19 -11.16 -12.87
C ILE A 151 -14.49 -11.46 -11.54
N ALA A 152 -14.19 -12.73 -11.26
CA ALA A 152 -13.52 -13.16 -10.03
C ALA A 152 -12.12 -12.56 -9.88
N LEU A 153 -11.31 -12.57 -10.96
CA LEU A 153 -9.98 -11.95 -10.95
C LEU A 153 -10.06 -10.44 -10.74
N ALA A 154 -10.99 -9.76 -11.41
CA ALA A 154 -11.17 -8.32 -11.24
C ALA A 154 -11.66 -7.97 -9.83
N ALA A 155 -12.57 -8.77 -9.25
CA ALA A 155 -13.04 -8.62 -7.88
C ALA A 155 -11.90 -8.85 -6.87
N ALA A 156 -11.05 -9.85 -7.08
CA ALA A 156 -9.85 -10.07 -6.26
C ALA A 156 -8.89 -8.87 -6.32
N GLY A 157 -8.72 -8.28 -7.51
CA GLY A 157 -7.95 -7.04 -7.69
C GLY A 157 -8.52 -5.86 -6.89
N VAL A 158 -9.84 -5.65 -6.97
CA VAL A 158 -10.55 -4.62 -6.17
C VAL A 158 -10.40 -4.88 -4.66
N ALA A 159 -10.49 -6.13 -4.22
CA ALA A 159 -10.29 -6.49 -2.82
C ALA A 159 -8.87 -6.16 -2.33
N GLY A 160 -7.85 -6.45 -3.13
CA GLY A 160 -6.46 -6.07 -2.84
C GLY A 160 -6.27 -4.55 -2.76
N GLN A 161 -6.88 -3.81 -3.68
CA GLN A 161 -6.86 -2.34 -3.66
C GLN A 161 -7.61 -1.77 -2.46
N ALA A 162 -8.72 -2.37 -2.04
CA ALA A 162 -9.45 -1.94 -0.86
C ALA A 162 -8.65 -2.16 0.44
N ASP A 163 -7.90 -3.26 0.54
CA ASP A 163 -6.95 -3.50 1.64
C ASP A 163 -5.81 -2.47 1.62
N GLN A 164 -5.23 -2.19 0.45
CA GLN A 164 -4.21 -1.15 0.30
C GLN A 164 -4.74 0.24 0.69
N ALA A 165 -5.93 0.61 0.23
CA ALA A 165 -6.62 1.84 0.60
C ALA A 165 -6.79 1.96 2.12
N THR A 166 -7.18 0.87 2.78
CA THR A 166 -7.32 0.82 4.24
C THR A 166 -5.99 1.06 4.94
N LYS A 167 -4.90 0.42 4.49
CA LYS A 167 -3.54 0.64 5.03
C LYS A 167 -3.05 2.08 4.84
N MET A 168 -3.49 2.73 3.78
CA MET A 168 -3.19 4.13 3.50
C MET A 168 -4.10 5.12 4.25
N GLY A 169 -5.15 4.64 4.93
CA GLY A 169 -6.11 5.49 5.64
C GLY A 169 -7.08 6.24 4.72
N ILE A 170 -7.32 5.73 3.50
CA ILE A 170 -8.23 6.32 2.52
C ILE A 170 -9.48 5.46 2.31
N ARG A 171 -10.56 6.07 1.81
CA ARG A 171 -11.83 5.37 1.55
C ARG A 171 -11.77 4.50 0.29
N SER A 172 -12.36 3.31 0.38
CA SER A 172 -12.47 2.34 -0.72
C SER A 172 -13.89 2.24 -1.29
N ASP A 173 -14.82 3.10 -0.88
CA ASP A 173 -16.22 3.03 -1.34
C ASP A 173 -16.35 3.16 -2.87
N PRO A 174 -17.24 2.36 -3.50
CA PRO A 174 -18.17 1.38 -2.93
C PRO A 174 -17.68 -0.10 -2.95
N ALA A 175 -16.38 -0.35 -2.75
CA ALA A 175 -15.79 -1.69 -2.90
C ALA A 175 -16.50 -2.80 -2.11
N ALA A 176 -16.85 -2.57 -0.85
CA ALA A 176 -17.48 -3.60 -0.01
C ALA A 176 -18.81 -4.11 -0.61
N ASP A 177 -19.69 -3.22 -1.06
CA ASP A 177 -20.97 -3.58 -1.68
C ASP A 177 -20.75 -4.32 -3.01
N LEU A 178 -19.81 -3.85 -3.84
CA LEU A 178 -19.54 -4.47 -5.12
C LEU A 178 -18.92 -5.87 -4.98
N LEU A 179 -18.03 -6.07 -4.00
CA LEU A 179 -17.45 -7.38 -3.69
C LEU A 179 -18.51 -8.36 -3.17
N ALA A 180 -19.45 -7.90 -2.34
CA ALA A 180 -20.57 -8.71 -1.90
C ALA A 180 -21.46 -9.17 -3.07
N ARG A 181 -21.75 -8.26 -4.02
CA ARG A 181 -22.48 -8.60 -5.26
C ARG A 181 -21.71 -9.60 -6.13
N ALA A 182 -20.39 -9.45 -6.26
CA ALA A 182 -19.57 -10.39 -7.01
C ALA A 182 -19.55 -11.79 -6.36
N GLY A 183 -19.53 -11.86 -5.03
CA GLY A 183 -19.68 -13.11 -4.29
C GLY A 183 -21.04 -13.78 -4.50
N ALA A 184 -22.13 -12.99 -4.44
CA ALA A 184 -23.49 -13.48 -4.69
C ALA A 184 -23.69 -13.96 -6.14
N TYR A 185 -23.09 -13.26 -7.12
CA TYR A 185 -23.13 -13.65 -8.53
C TYR A 185 -22.60 -15.08 -8.75
N GLY A 186 -21.54 -15.48 -8.05
CA GLY A 186 -20.98 -16.83 -8.14
C GLY A 186 -21.90 -17.96 -7.64
N GLN A 187 -22.98 -17.62 -6.93
CA GLN A 187 -23.97 -18.57 -6.42
C GLN A 187 -25.23 -18.67 -7.29
N LEU A 188 -25.33 -17.86 -8.34
CA LEU A 188 -26.49 -17.82 -9.23
C LEU A 188 -26.47 -18.95 -10.27
N GLY A 189 -27.67 -19.36 -10.69
CA GLY A 189 -27.83 -20.28 -11.82
C GLY A 189 -27.30 -19.69 -13.14
N PRO A 190 -27.08 -20.51 -14.18
CA PRO A 190 -26.44 -20.06 -15.42
C PRO A 190 -27.20 -18.93 -16.13
N LEU A 191 -28.54 -18.99 -16.17
CA LEU A 191 -29.38 -17.96 -16.80
C LEU A 191 -29.28 -16.62 -16.05
N ASP A 192 -29.33 -16.65 -14.72
CA ASP A 192 -29.22 -15.44 -13.89
C ASP A 192 -27.82 -14.84 -13.97
N ARG A 193 -26.76 -15.67 -13.97
CA ARG A 193 -25.39 -15.19 -14.23
C ARG A 193 -25.31 -14.50 -15.58
N MET A 194 -25.81 -15.13 -16.64
CA MET A 194 -25.81 -14.53 -17.98
C MET A 194 -26.50 -13.16 -17.99
N ALA A 195 -27.63 -13.00 -17.29
CA ALA A 195 -28.36 -11.73 -17.22
C ALA A 195 -27.59 -10.61 -16.48
N HIS A 196 -26.72 -10.95 -15.53
CA HIS A 196 -26.02 -9.97 -14.67
C HIS A 196 -24.55 -9.75 -15.03
N ALA A 197 -23.94 -10.65 -15.82
CA ALA A 197 -22.50 -10.68 -16.06
C ALA A 197 -21.95 -9.40 -16.67
N GLU A 198 -22.64 -8.80 -17.64
CA GLU A 198 -22.16 -7.59 -18.33
C GLU A 198 -22.08 -6.39 -17.38
N LEU A 199 -23.15 -6.13 -16.63
CA LEU A 199 -23.21 -5.00 -15.71
C LEU A 199 -22.17 -5.15 -14.59
N LEU A 200 -22.08 -6.35 -14.00
CA LEU A 200 -21.10 -6.63 -12.95
C LEU A 200 -19.66 -6.47 -13.46
N THR A 201 -19.36 -6.98 -14.66
CA THR A 201 -18.04 -6.84 -15.28
C THR A 201 -17.65 -5.36 -15.43
N ARG A 202 -18.56 -4.54 -15.98
CA ARG A 202 -18.33 -3.10 -16.14
C ARG A 202 -18.11 -2.41 -14.79
N ASN A 203 -18.93 -2.70 -13.78
CA ASN A 203 -18.83 -2.07 -12.47
C ASN A 203 -17.49 -2.40 -11.79
N VAL A 204 -17.08 -3.67 -11.78
CA VAL A 204 -15.81 -4.10 -11.16
C VAL A 204 -14.61 -3.51 -11.88
N GLN A 205 -14.62 -3.48 -13.21
CA GLN A 205 -13.54 -2.88 -14.00
C GLN A 205 -13.43 -1.36 -13.80
N THR A 206 -14.57 -0.65 -13.76
CA THR A 206 -14.60 0.79 -13.48
C THR A 206 -14.05 1.08 -12.09
N LEU A 207 -14.51 0.34 -11.07
CA LEU A 207 -14.04 0.54 -9.71
C LEU A 207 -12.54 0.21 -9.56
N HIS A 208 -12.07 -0.85 -10.22
CA HIS A 208 -10.66 -1.21 -10.22
C HIS A 208 -9.76 -0.06 -10.73
N LYS A 209 -10.16 0.59 -11.84
CA LYS A 209 -9.43 1.73 -12.40
C LYS A 209 -9.50 2.96 -11.49
N ASP A 210 -10.68 3.24 -10.96
CA ASP A 210 -10.90 4.38 -10.07
C ASP A 210 -10.13 4.25 -8.76
N LEU A 211 -10.19 3.09 -8.08
CA LEU A 211 -9.38 2.81 -6.89
C LEU A 211 -7.88 2.90 -7.18
N GLN A 212 -7.42 2.40 -8.32
CA GLN A 212 -6.01 2.54 -8.70
C GLN A 212 -5.60 4.01 -8.77
N GLY A 213 -6.38 4.83 -9.48
CA GLY A 213 -6.10 6.26 -9.60
C GLY A 213 -6.12 6.99 -8.24
N ARG A 214 -7.02 6.58 -7.33
CA ARG A 214 -7.05 7.11 -5.95
C ARG A 214 -5.80 6.71 -5.16
N ILE A 215 -5.38 5.44 -5.24
CA ILE A 215 -4.17 4.94 -4.57
C ILE A 215 -2.92 5.66 -5.07
N ASP A 216 -2.81 5.84 -6.39
CA ASP A 216 -1.67 6.53 -7.00
C ASP A 216 -1.59 7.99 -6.52
N ALA A 217 -2.70 8.72 -6.56
CA ALA A 217 -2.78 10.10 -6.08
C ALA A 217 -2.55 10.22 -4.56
N ALA A 218 -3.08 9.28 -3.78
CA ALA A 218 -2.89 9.22 -2.34
C ALA A 218 -1.43 8.94 -1.94
N THR A 219 -0.71 8.14 -2.74
CA THR A 219 0.72 7.87 -2.53
C THR A 219 1.55 9.15 -2.68
N VAL A 220 1.28 9.92 -3.74
CA VAL A 220 1.92 11.24 -3.96
C VAL A 220 1.58 12.19 -2.81
N THR A 221 0.33 12.19 -2.35
CA THR A 221 -0.08 13.06 -1.24
C THR A 221 0.65 12.70 0.05
N GLN A 222 0.83 11.41 0.37
CA GLN A 222 1.60 10.99 1.55
C GLN A 222 3.06 11.45 1.51
N GLN A 223 3.70 11.42 0.34
CA GLN A 223 5.07 11.94 0.18
C GLN A 223 5.12 13.45 0.45
N ASN A 224 4.12 14.20 -0.01
CA ASN A 224 4.04 15.64 0.26
C ASN A 224 3.77 15.93 1.74
N PHE A 225 2.98 15.12 2.45
CA PHE A 225 2.85 15.27 3.91
C PHE A 225 4.19 15.15 4.62
N GLN A 226 5.02 14.18 4.23
CA GLN A 226 6.35 14.02 4.83
C GLN A 226 7.24 15.23 4.51
N HIS A 227 7.33 15.61 3.23
CA HIS A 227 8.14 16.75 2.82
C HIS A 227 7.73 18.05 3.51
N THR A 228 6.43 18.38 3.53
CA THR A 228 5.92 19.59 4.19
C THR A 228 6.15 19.55 5.71
N SER A 229 6.07 18.38 6.34
CA SER A 229 6.38 18.23 7.77
C SER A 229 7.87 18.45 8.06
N ASP A 230 8.75 17.99 7.16
CA ASP A 230 10.19 18.20 7.27
C ASP A 230 10.52 19.69 7.10
N GLU A 231 9.94 20.37 6.11
CA GLU A 231 10.11 21.82 5.90
C GLU A 231 9.57 22.65 7.07
N SER A 232 8.40 22.29 7.61
CA SER A 232 7.86 22.94 8.83
C SER A 232 8.83 22.76 10.01
N SER A 233 9.38 21.55 10.18
CA SER A 233 10.37 21.27 11.23
C SER A 233 11.64 22.10 11.04
N ILE A 234 12.13 22.24 9.81
CA ILE A 234 13.28 23.11 9.50
C ILE A 234 12.96 24.56 9.81
N ALA A 235 11.79 25.07 9.40
CA ALA A 235 11.38 26.44 9.70
C ALA A 235 11.36 26.72 11.21
N SER A 236 10.87 25.76 12.01
CA SER A 236 10.89 25.88 13.48
C SER A 236 12.31 26.00 14.07
N LEU A 237 13.32 25.37 13.45
CA LEU A 237 14.72 25.49 13.88
C LEU A 237 15.26 26.92 13.72
N TYR A 238 14.73 27.66 12.74
CA TYR A 238 15.03 29.08 12.52
C TYR A 238 14.18 30.03 13.36
N GLY A 239 13.37 29.51 14.30
CA GLY A 239 12.51 30.32 15.16
C GLY A 239 11.27 30.88 14.45
N ILE A 240 10.90 30.32 13.30
CA ILE A 240 9.69 30.70 12.57
C ILE A 240 8.47 30.07 13.28
N ASP A 241 7.40 30.85 13.46
CA ASP A 241 6.12 30.34 13.98
C ASP A 241 5.44 29.45 12.95
N THR A 242 5.42 28.14 13.22
CA THR A 242 4.85 27.12 12.33
C THR A 242 3.38 26.82 12.60
N SER A 243 2.75 27.46 13.60
CA SER A 243 1.38 27.12 14.03
C SER A 243 0.36 27.18 12.88
N GLY A 244 0.52 28.15 11.97
CA GLY A 244 -0.31 28.26 10.76
C GLY A 244 -0.08 27.14 9.74
N PHE A 245 1.17 26.68 9.58
CA PHE A 245 1.51 25.53 8.72
C PHE A 245 0.94 24.24 9.31
N ASP A 246 1.14 24.03 10.61
CA ASP A 246 0.71 22.82 11.31
C ASP A 246 -0.82 22.69 11.31
N ALA A 247 -1.55 23.81 11.45
CA ALA A 247 -3.00 23.85 11.34
C ALA A 247 -3.50 23.46 9.93
N ARG A 248 -2.83 23.93 8.87
CA ARG A 248 -3.15 23.55 7.49
C ARG A 248 -2.86 22.08 7.22
N ILE A 249 -1.68 21.59 7.61
CA ILE A 249 -1.32 20.17 7.50
C ILE A 249 -2.35 19.29 8.24
N ALA A 250 -2.80 19.70 9.42
CA ALA A 250 -3.83 18.97 10.17
C ALA A 250 -5.19 18.95 9.43
N SER A 251 -5.61 20.08 8.85
CA SER A 251 -6.81 20.15 8.00
C SER A 251 -6.69 19.23 6.78
N ASP A 252 -5.53 19.24 6.11
CA ASP A 252 -5.24 18.41 4.95
C ASP A 252 -5.32 16.91 5.28
N ARG A 253 -4.88 16.48 6.47
CA ARG A 253 -5.03 15.08 6.90
C ARG A 253 -6.49 14.64 7.00
N ILE A 254 -7.38 15.54 7.43
CA ILE A 254 -8.82 15.27 7.48
C ILE A 254 -9.39 15.15 6.06
N GLN A 255 -9.00 16.07 5.16
CA GLN A 255 -9.45 16.03 3.76
C GLN A 255 -8.93 14.80 3.02
N TYR A 256 -7.68 14.41 3.26
CA TYR A 256 -7.07 13.20 2.72
C TYR A 256 -7.85 11.94 3.10
N ALA A 257 -8.21 11.79 4.39
CA ALA A 257 -8.98 10.64 4.86
C ALA A 257 -10.41 10.61 4.30
N ALA A 258 -10.99 11.77 4.01
CA ALA A 258 -12.34 11.90 3.45
C ALA A 258 -12.41 11.82 1.92
N ALA A 259 -11.27 11.86 1.23
CA ALA A 259 -11.21 11.93 -0.24
C ALA A 259 -11.76 10.66 -0.91
N LEU A 260 -12.53 10.87 -1.98
CA LEU A 260 -13.19 9.86 -2.79
C LEU A 260 -12.81 9.96 -4.27
N THR A 261 -11.91 10.86 -4.66
CA THR A 261 -11.51 11.04 -6.05
C THR A 261 -10.03 11.43 -6.13
N PRO A 262 -9.34 11.08 -7.24
CA PRO A 262 -7.96 11.55 -7.48
C PRO A 262 -7.84 13.08 -7.43
N ALA A 263 -8.86 13.81 -7.91
CA ALA A 263 -8.87 15.28 -7.89
C ALA A 263 -8.84 15.87 -6.47
N GLN A 264 -9.51 15.23 -5.51
CA GLN A 264 -9.47 15.66 -4.11
C GLN A 264 -8.08 15.42 -3.48
N PHE A 265 -7.44 14.29 -3.76
CA PHE A 265 -6.05 14.04 -3.34
C PHE A 265 -5.08 15.07 -3.95
N ASN A 266 -5.27 15.40 -5.23
CA ASN A 266 -4.45 16.40 -5.91
C ASN A 266 -4.64 17.80 -5.30
N ALA A 267 -5.84 18.15 -4.84
CA ALA A 267 -6.09 19.41 -4.15
C ALA A 267 -5.33 19.50 -2.81
N VAL A 268 -5.35 18.42 -2.02
CA VAL A 268 -4.56 18.31 -0.79
C VAL A 268 -3.06 18.40 -1.09
N THR A 269 -2.60 17.71 -2.12
CA THR A 269 -1.19 17.79 -2.57
C THR A 269 -0.80 19.22 -2.92
N ALA A 270 -1.66 19.96 -3.63
CA ALA A 270 -1.39 21.34 -3.99
C ALA A 270 -1.34 22.27 -2.76
N ASP A 271 -2.19 22.05 -1.75
CA ASP A 271 -2.12 22.84 -0.49
C ASP A 271 -0.81 22.58 0.25
N LEU A 272 -0.42 21.31 0.41
CA LEU A 272 0.83 20.91 1.04
C LEU A 272 2.06 21.53 0.34
N GLN A 273 2.06 21.58 -0.99
CA GLN A 273 3.11 22.24 -1.76
C GLN A 273 3.17 23.75 -1.50
N GLN A 274 2.01 24.40 -1.35
CA GLN A 274 1.96 25.82 -0.99
C GLN A 274 2.44 26.07 0.45
N VAL A 275 2.10 25.19 1.40
CA VAL A 275 2.64 25.26 2.76
C VAL A 275 4.16 25.13 2.74
N SER A 276 4.67 24.13 2.01
CA SER A 276 6.12 23.88 1.87
C SER A 276 6.84 25.08 1.27
N ALA A 277 6.33 25.64 0.17
CA ALA A 277 6.90 26.81 -0.47
C ALA A 277 6.83 28.06 0.41
N ALA A 278 5.78 28.20 1.23
CA ALA A 278 5.68 29.30 2.18
C ALA A 278 6.70 29.18 3.32
N ALA A 279 6.93 27.96 3.84
CA ALA A 279 7.95 27.69 4.83
C ALA A 279 9.35 27.98 4.29
N ASP A 280 9.69 27.46 3.11
CA ASP A 280 10.97 27.72 2.43
C ASP A 280 11.19 29.22 2.17
N HIS A 281 10.16 29.93 1.68
CA HIS A 281 10.25 31.38 1.48
C HIS A 281 10.52 32.13 2.80
N GLN A 282 9.89 31.74 3.91
CA GLN A 282 10.17 32.35 5.21
C GLN A 282 11.58 32.06 5.70
N ILE A 283 12.08 30.82 5.51
CA ILE A 283 13.47 30.45 5.79
C ILE A 283 14.43 31.33 4.97
N TYR A 284 14.18 31.50 3.68
CA TYR A 284 14.97 32.37 2.81
C TYR A 284 14.98 33.82 3.32
N VAL A 285 13.82 34.36 3.71
CA VAL A 285 13.71 35.72 4.24
C VAL A 285 14.57 35.87 5.50
N VAL A 286 14.49 34.96 6.47
CA VAL A 286 15.30 35.07 7.70
C VAL A 286 16.79 34.90 7.40
N LEU A 287 17.19 33.99 6.50
CA LEU A 287 18.59 33.81 6.10
C LEU A 287 19.17 35.04 5.36
N SER A 288 18.31 35.83 4.71
CA SER A 288 18.72 37.05 3.98
C SER A 288 18.99 38.25 4.89
N GLN A 289 18.66 38.15 6.17
CA GLN A 289 18.78 39.23 7.14
C GLN A 289 19.98 39.02 8.09
N THR A 290 20.35 40.09 8.78
CA THR A 290 21.34 40.01 9.87
C THR A 290 20.61 39.89 11.19
N HIS A 291 20.93 38.83 11.94
CA HIS A 291 20.37 38.52 13.25
C HIS A 291 21.48 38.58 14.29
N ILE A 292 21.20 39.25 15.40
CA ILE A 292 22.11 39.33 16.54
C ILE A 292 21.30 39.02 17.79
N VAL A 293 21.77 38.05 18.56
CA VAL A 293 21.20 37.66 19.84
C VAL A 293 21.52 38.75 20.86
N ALA A 294 20.48 39.42 21.35
CA ALA A 294 20.63 40.45 22.37
C ALA A 294 20.95 39.86 23.75
N GLY A 295 21.57 40.65 24.64
CA GLY A 295 21.77 40.26 26.03
C GLY A 295 22.89 39.24 26.27
N VAL A 296 23.72 38.93 25.27
CA VAL A 296 24.92 38.10 25.44
C VAL A 296 26.12 39.01 25.75
N PRO A 297 26.65 39.06 26.99
CA PRO A 297 27.80 39.88 27.30
C PRO A 297 29.06 39.32 26.64
N LEU A 298 30.02 40.20 26.33
CA LEU A 298 31.40 39.78 26.04
C LEU A 298 32.16 39.65 27.36
N ILE A 299 32.64 38.45 27.66
CA ILE A 299 33.44 38.13 28.85
C ILE A 299 34.81 37.67 28.36
N TYR A 300 35.86 38.33 28.83
CA TYR A 300 37.23 37.91 28.57
C TYR A 300 37.63 36.77 29.50
N GLN A 301 38.44 35.84 29.01
CA GLN A 301 38.88 34.71 29.81
C GLN A 301 39.81 35.15 30.96
N ASP A 302 39.59 34.61 32.16
CA ASP A 302 40.35 34.97 33.37
C ASP A 302 41.70 34.23 33.43
N HIS A 303 41.78 33.07 32.78
CA HIS A 303 42.97 32.22 32.69
C HIS A 303 43.39 31.96 31.23
N PRO A 304 44.68 31.66 30.96
CA PRO A 304 45.18 31.31 29.63
C PRO A 304 44.41 30.22 28.87
N LEU A 305 43.82 29.25 29.57
CA LEU A 305 43.09 28.12 28.97
C LEU A 305 41.66 28.01 29.54
N SER A 306 40.96 29.13 29.68
CA SER A 306 39.56 29.16 30.16
C SER A 306 38.56 29.65 29.11
N CYS A 307 38.85 29.41 27.83
CA CYS A 307 38.02 29.91 26.73
C CYS A 307 36.64 29.25 26.72
N GLU A 308 36.55 27.99 27.13
CA GLU A 308 35.34 27.19 27.24
C GLU A 308 34.42 27.71 28.34
N GLU A 309 34.99 28.00 29.50
CA GLU A 309 34.25 28.52 30.66
C GLU A 309 33.84 29.97 30.43
N ALA A 310 34.69 30.80 29.82
CA ALA A 310 34.33 32.15 29.42
C ALA A 310 33.16 32.15 28.42
N ALA A 311 33.25 31.35 27.36
CA ALA A 311 32.18 31.22 26.37
C ALA A 311 30.88 30.68 26.97
N THR A 312 30.98 29.67 27.83
CA THR A 312 29.82 29.13 28.56
C THR A 312 29.21 30.18 29.48
N SER A 313 30.02 30.96 30.19
CA SER A 313 29.54 32.07 31.04
C SER A 313 28.79 33.14 30.23
N MET A 314 29.28 33.48 29.03
CA MET A 314 28.59 34.42 28.12
C MET A 314 27.20 33.91 27.74
N ALA A 315 27.10 32.63 27.36
CA ALA A 315 25.83 32.04 26.96
C ALA A 315 24.86 31.82 28.15
N LEU A 316 25.38 31.52 29.35
CA LEU A 316 24.58 31.43 30.58
C LEU A 316 24.00 32.80 30.98
N ALA A 317 24.80 33.86 30.85
CA ALA A 317 24.37 35.22 31.20
C ALA A 317 23.20 35.69 30.33
N HIS A 318 23.08 35.20 29.08
CA HIS A 318 21.91 35.45 28.23
C HIS A 318 20.60 34.98 28.87
N GLN A 319 20.63 33.88 29.62
CA GLN A 319 19.49 33.35 30.37
C GLN A 319 19.34 33.99 31.76
N GLY A 320 20.15 34.98 32.10
CA GLY A 320 20.22 35.56 33.45
C GLY A 320 20.90 34.66 34.49
N VAL A 321 21.58 33.59 34.04
CA VAL A 321 22.33 32.68 34.91
C VAL A 321 23.77 33.18 35.00
N ASN A 322 24.17 33.70 36.16
CA ASN A 322 25.50 34.26 36.38
C ASN A 322 26.39 33.25 37.13
N VAL A 323 27.26 32.57 36.38
CA VAL A 323 28.27 31.65 36.92
C VAL A 323 29.64 32.16 36.48
N SER A 324 30.61 32.25 37.38
CA SER A 324 31.96 32.69 37.04
C SER A 324 32.79 31.56 36.42
N GLN A 325 33.84 31.91 35.70
CA GLN A 325 34.77 30.93 35.10
C GLN A 325 35.40 30.03 36.16
N ASP A 326 35.86 30.62 37.28
CA ASP A 326 36.39 29.89 38.43
C ASP A 326 35.38 28.91 39.04
N GLN A 327 34.11 29.29 39.08
CA GLN A 327 33.06 28.42 39.59
C GLN A 327 32.82 27.24 38.62
N ILE A 328 32.77 27.50 37.32
CA ILE A 328 32.66 26.43 36.32
C ILE A 328 33.85 25.47 36.43
N LEU A 329 35.08 25.99 36.44
CA LEU A 329 36.30 25.20 36.58
C LEU A 329 36.30 24.36 37.88
N GLY A 330 35.89 24.97 39.00
CA GLY A 330 35.81 24.30 40.30
C GLY A 330 34.81 23.15 40.32
N GLU A 331 33.66 23.30 39.64
CA GLU A 331 32.61 22.29 39.57
C GLU A 331 32.88 21.20 38.52
N ILE A 332 33.57 21.53 37.43
CA ILE A 332 34.05 20.54 36.44
C ILE A 332 35.18 19.70 37.04
N GLY A 333 36.08 20.32 37.81
CA GLY A 333 37.30 19.70 38.29
C GLY A 333 38.36 19.56 37.18
N ALA A 334 39.58 19.19 37.56
CA ALA A 334 40.69 19.05 36.61
C ALA A 334 41.49 17.76 36.82
N ASP A 335 41.81 17.09 35.72
CA ASP A 335 42.79 16.01 35.68
C ASP A 335 44.19 16.60 35.50
N LEU A 336 44.92 16.70 36.62
CA LEU A 336 46.26 17.29 36.66
C LEU A 336 47.40 16.31 36.33
N ARG A 337 47.09 15.08 35.92
CA ARG A 337 48.12 14.11 35.51
C ARG A 337 48.83 14.58 34.25
N SER A 338 50.16 14.58 34.28
CA SER A 338 50.98 14.99 33.13
C SER A 338 50.79 14.08 31.93
N MET A 339 50.79 14.69 30.74
CA MET A 339 50.84 13.96 29.47
C MET A 339 52.12 13.11 29.38
N TYR A 340 52.02 11.93 28.76
CA TYR A 340 53.18 11.15 28.32
C TYR A 340 52.95 10.51 26.96
N VAL A 341 54.03 10.10 26.29
CA VAL A 341 53.97 9.30 25.06
C VAL A 341 54.21 7.84 25.40
N ASP A 342 53.30 6.96 25.00
CA ASP A 342 53.41 5.52 25.28
C ASP A 342 54.43 4.81 24.35
N PRO A 343 54.79 3.53 24.61
CA PRO A 343 55.75 2.80 23.78
C PRO A 343 55.34 2.62 22.31
N SER A 344 54.06 2.80 21.98
CA SER A 344 53.56 2.78 20.59
C SER A 344 53.57 4.16 19.92
N GLY A 345 54.11 5.18 20.59
CA GLY A 345 54.21 6.54 20.05
C GLY A 345 52.94 7.35 20.19
N ARG A 346 51.96 6.91 20.98
CA ARG A 346 50.68 7.64 21.17
C ARG A 346 50.77 8.59 22.35
N VAL A 347 50.25 9.80 22.19
CA VAL A 347 50.03 10.74 23.30
C VAL A 347 48.96 10.17 24.24
N ARG A 348 49.24 10.26 25.55
CA ARG A 348 48.38 9.83 26.65
C ARG A 348 48.11 11.01 27.57
N TRP A 349 46.84 11.38 27.72
CA TRP A 349 46.45 12.51 28.57
C TRP A 349 45.07 12.32 29.20
N GLY A 350 44.56 13.34 29.91
CA GLY A 350 43.22 13.31 30.54
C GLY A 350 42.09 13.24 29.52
N ASN A 351 40.86 12.98 29.97
CA ASN A 351 39.69 12.96 29.09
C ASN A 351 38.88 14.28 29.22
N PRO A 352 38.85 15.13 28.19
CA PRO A 352 38.16 16.43 28.23
C PRO A 352 36.63 16.30 28.26
N TYR A 353 36.08 15.15 27.90
CA TYR A 353 34.64 14.87 28.02
C TYR A 353 34.21 14.60 29.47
N GLU A 354 35.15 14.39 30.40
CA GLU A 354 34.87 14.09 31.81
C GLU A 354 35.17 15.29 32.73
N THR A 355 36.35 15.89 32.58
CA THR A 355 36.87 17.01 33.39
C THR A 355 37.71 17.97 32.54
N PHE A 356 38.18 19.07 33.12
CA PHE A 356 39.23 19.89 32.53
C PHE A 356 40.54 19.08 32.47
N VAL A 357 41.34 19.22 31.42
CA VAL A 357 42.59 18.47 31.24
C VAL A 357 43.80 19.39 31.47
N GLY A 358 44.58 19.08 32.51
CA GLY A 358 45.78 19.82 32.91
C GLY A 358 45.51 21.12 33.68
N ASN A 359 46.48 22.02 33.70
CA ASN A 359 46.41 23.27 34.45
C ASN A 359 45.80 24.40 33.59
N VAL A 360 44.73 25.03 34.06
CA VAL A 360 44.08 26.18 33.38
C VAL A 360 45.02 27.37 33.18
N ASN A 361 46.05 27.51 34.04
CA ASN A 361 47.11 28.51 33.91
C ASN A 361 48.35 27.99 33.14
N GLY A 362 48.22 26.84 32.48
CA GLY A 362 49.25 26.19 31.70
C GLY A 362 49.32 26.68 30.25
N SER A 363 49.79 25.80 29.38
CA SER A 363 49.95 26.03 27.95
C SER A 363 49.72 24.73 27.18
N GLU A 364 48.83 24.79 26.19
CA GLU A 364 48.59 23.67 25.26
C GLU A 364 49.84 23.33 24.46
N SER A 365 50.56 24.37 23.97
CA SER A 365 51.83 24.22 23.26
C SER A 365 52.91 23.48 24.05
N ASN A 366 52.90 23.61 25.38
CA ASN A 366 53.84 22.95 26.28
C ASN A 366 53.26 21.70 26.97
N TYR A 367 52.05 21.25 26.59
CA TYR A 367 51.36 20.10 27.17
C TYR A 367 51.16 20.19 28.69
N THR A 368 51.01 21.39 29.24
CA THR A 368 50.76 21.60 30.67
C THR A 368 49.29 21.86 30.98
N GLY A 369 48.47 22.15 29.98
CA GLY A 369 47.02 22.28 30.05
C GLY A 369 46.40 22.20 28.66
N PHE A 370 45.16 21.74 28.55
CA PHE A 370 44.42 21.62 27.29
C PHE A 370 43.10 22.38 27.34
N GLY A 371 42.14 21.88 28.09
CA GLY A 371 40.76 22.39 28.04
C GLY A 371 39.75 21.35 28.48
N THR A 372 38.48 21.60 28.18
CA THR A 372 37.35 20.70 28.42
C THR A 372 36.41 20.69 27.22
N TYR A 373 35.63 19.62 27.05
CA TYR A 373 34.63 19.53 25.97
C TYR A 373 33.22 19.81 26.49
N TYR A 374 32.24 19.71 25.61
CA TYR A 374 30.88 20.14 25.94
C TYR A 374 30.21 19.40 27.13
N PRO A 375 30.42 18.09 27.43
CA PRO A 375 29.61 17.42 28.44
C PRO A 375 29.76 17.99 29.87
N PRO A 376 30.98 18.26 30.37
CA PRO A 376 31.15 18.89 31.69
C PRO A 376 30.55 20.29 31.77
N LEU A 377 30.70 21.10 30.72
CA LEU A 377 30.10 22.44 30.63
C LEU A 377 28.56 22.36 30.68
N VAL A 378 27.96 21.44 29.92
CA VAL A 378 26.51 21.21 29.93
C VAL A 378 26.01 20.74 31.30
N ARG A 379 26.79 19.88 31.98
CA ARG A 379 26.46 19.39 33.32
C ARG A 379 26.40 20.55 34.32
N VAL A 380 27.42 21.42 34.32
CA VAL A 380 27.44 22.62 35.18
C VAL A 380 26.31 23.58 34.80
N ALA A 381 26.15 23.90 33.52
CA ALA A 381 25.08 24.78 33.03
C ALA A 381 23.70 24.33 33.54
N LYS A 382 23.37 23.04 33.37
CA LYS A 382 22.10 22.47 33.84
C LYS A 382 21.98 22.47 35.38
N ALA A 383 23.06 22.23 36.10
CA ALA A 383 23.07 22.30 37.56
C ALA A 383 22.74 23.70 38.09
N HIS A 384 23.08 24.74 37.32
CA HIS A 384 22.73 26.15 37.61
C HIS A 384 21.40 26.60 37.01
N GLY A 385 20.58 25.67 36.51
CA GLY A 385 19.22 25.96 36.04
C GLY A 385 19.15 26.47 34.59
N ALA A 386 20.23 26.40 33.82
CA ALA A 386 20.21 26.77 32.41
C ALA A 386 19.39 25.78 31.57
N THR A 387 18.66 26.31 30.59
CA THR A 387 17.97 25.52 29.58
C THR A 387 18.90 25.34 28.38
N VAL A 388 19.38 24.11 28.18
CA VAL A 388 20.21 23.72 27.02
C VAL A 388 19.32 23.02 26.00
N LEU A 389 19.20 23.60 24.80
CA LEU A 389 18.32 23.13 23.74
C LEU A 389 18.91 21.98 22.92
N ALA A 390 20.22 22.00 22.72
CA ALA A 390 20.98 20.97 22.00
C ALA A 390 22.46 21.07 22.40
N TYR A 391 23.18 19.96 22.30
CA TYR A 391 24.63 19.94 22.51
C TYR A 391 25.26 18.73 21.83
N GLY A 392 26.57 18.78 21.62
CA GLY A 392 27.35 17.74 20.96
C GLY A 392 27.49 18.00 19.47
N SER A 393 27.45 16.92 18.67
CA SER A 393 27.74 17.02 17.24
C SER A 393 26.62 17.73 16.47
N MET A 394 26.93 18.81 15.74
CA MET A 394 25.96 19.47 14.84
C MET A 394 26.63 20.17 13.66
N SER A 395 25.83 20.51 12.64
CA SER A 395 26.30 21.26 11.47
C SER A 395 26.40 22.76 11.74
N ALA A 396 27.27 23.45 11.02
CA ALA A 396 27.33 24.93 11.05
C ALA A 396 25.98 25.57 10.67
N ALA A 397 25.23 24.97 9.74
CA ALA A 397 23.87 25.42 9.40
C ALA A 397 22.91 25.34 10.59
N THR A 398 23.03 24.32 11.45
CA THR A 398 22.24 24.22 12.69
C THR A 398 22.59 25.34 13.65
N ILE A 399 23.89 25.66 13.80
CA ILE A 399 24.34 26.82 14.59
C ILE A 399 23.69 28.10 14.05
N TYR A 400 23.71 28.30 12.74
CA TYR A 400 23.13 29.50 12.14
C TYR A 400 21.63 29.60 12.42
N ALA A 401 20.89 28.51 12.27
CA ALA A 401 19.45 28.47 12.54
C ALA A 401 19.14 28.82 13.99
N ARG A 402 19.89 28.28 14.96
CA ARG A 402 19.70 28.56 16.38
C ARG A 402 19.99 30.02 16.74
N VAL A 403 21.05 30.59 16.17
CA VAL A 403 21.38 31.99 16.39
C VAL A 403 20.31 32.92 15.79
N ILE A 404 19.78 32.58 14.61
CA ILE A 404 18.64 33.29 13.99
C ILE A 404 17.40 33.18 14.88
N ALA A 405 17.17 32.03 15.51
CA ALA A 405 16.08 31.81 16.47
C ALA A 405 16.28 32.52 17.83
N GLY A 406 17.38 33.27 18.01
CA GLY A 406 17.65 34.03 19.23
C GLY A 406 18.45 33.27 20.29
N HIS A 407 19.04 32.12 19.95
CA HIS A 407 19.76 31.27 20.90
C HIS A 407 21.28 31.38 20.71
N PRO A 408 22.06 31.84 21.71
CA PRO A 408 23.51 31.88 21.59
C PRO A 408 24.10 30.46 21.58
N VAL A 409 25.16 30.27 20.82
CA VAL A 409 25.77 28.96 20.61
C VAL A 409 27.24 28.99 21.00
N VAL A 410 27.64 28.17 21.97
CA VAL A 410 29.06 27.94 22.28
C VAL A 410 29.61 26.93 21.27
N ALA A 411 30.59 27.33 20.47
CA ALA A 411 31.13 26.54 19.36
C ALA A 411 32.64 26.33 19.50
N PHE A 412 33.07 25.07 19.33
CA PHE A 412 34.47 24.67 19.37
C PHE A 412 35.06 24.78 17.96
N ALA A 413 36.13 25.55 17.80
CA ALA A 413 36.75 25.80 16.51
C ALA A 413 38.26 26.06 16.63
N THR A 414 38.95 26.23 15.52
CA THR A 414 40.37 26.61 15.53
C THR A 414 40.55 28.09 15.82
N TRP A 415 41.66 28.44 16.48
CA TRP A 415 42.00 29.82 16.82
C TRP A 415 42.14 30.73 15.58
N ASP A 416 42.70 30.20 14.49
CA ASP A 416 43.03 30.94 13.26
C ASP A 416 41.94 30.86 12.18
N TRP A 417 40.82 30.19 12.47
CA TRP A 417 39.69 29.99 11.57
C TRP A 417 40.05 29.28 10.27
N ARG A 418 41.01 28.37 10.35
CA ARG A 418 41.40 27.50 9.25
C ARG A 418 41.17 26.06 9.61
N TRP A 419 40.95 25.26 8.57
CA TRP A 419 40.95 23.83 8.71
C TRP A 419 42.36 23.34 9.02
N HIS A 420 42.46 22.45 10.01
CA HIS A 420 43.68 21.77 10.39
C HIS A 420 43.38 20.29 10.63
N PRO A 421 44.26 19.38 10.23
CA PRO A 421 44.04 17.95 10.43
C PRO A 421 44.09 17.60 11.91
N ARG A 422 43.17 16.73 12.35
CA ARG A 422 43.22 16.15 13.69
C ARG A 422 44.46 15.28 13.92
N ARG A 423 44.85 15.22 15.18
CA ARG A 423 45.96 14.50 15.81
C ARG A 423 45.47 13.85 17.09
N ASP A 424 44.45 13.01 16.99
CA ASP A 424 43.80 12.41 18.15
C ASP A 424 44.80 11.76 19.12
N TYR A 425 44.54 11.90 20.42
CA TYR A 425 45.29 11.20 21.45
C TYR A 425 44.43 10.16 22.15
N LEU A 426 45.07 9.24 22.86
CA LEU A 426 44.38 8.18 23.59
C LEU A 426 44.39 8.53 25.08
N SER A 427 43.23 8.89 25.64
CA SER A 427 43.12 9.30 27.03
C SER A 427 43.47 8.17 28.00
N PHE A 428 43.71 8.52 29.28
CA PHE A 428 44.11 7.57 30.32
C PHE A 428 43.09 6.44 30.54
N ASP A 429 41.81 6.70 30.33
CA ASP A 429 40.70 5.73 30.38
C ASP A 429 40.51 4.93 29.08
N GLY A 430 41.32 5.21 28.04
CA GLY A 430 41.36 4.44 26.79
C GLY A 430 40.44 4.95 25.68
N GLN A 431 39.89 6.16 25.79
CA GLN A 431 39.10 6.78 24.72
C GLN A 431 39.98 7.55 23.72
N TRP A 432 39.61 7.52 22.45
CA TRP A 432 40.23 8.37 21.43
C TRP A 432 39.61 9.76 21.52
N ILE A 433 40.45 10.75 21.77
CA ILE A 433 40.05 12.14 21.94
C ILE A 433 40.41 12.89 20.66
N PRO A 434 39.41 13.46 19.93
CA PRO A 434 39.68 14.40 18.85
C PRO A 434 40.62 15.49 19.37
N TRP A 435 41.69 15.81 18.64
CA TRP A 435 42.62 16.83 19.12
C TRP A 435 43.31 17.49 17.93
N ILE A 436 43.36 18.82 17.88
CA ILE A 436 44.00 19.58 16.79
C ILE A 436 45.28 20.28 17.26
N GLY A 437 45.55 20.23 18.56
CA GLY A 437 46.76 20.76 19.16
C GLY A 437 48.03 19.94 18.87
N PRO A 438 49.17 20.37 19.42
CA PRO A 438 49.34 21.61 20.20
C PRO A 438 49.70 22.81 19.28
N VAL A 439 49.76 22.57 17.95
CA VAL A 439 50.30 23.51 16.96
C VAL A 439 49.26 24.52 16.48
N TYR A 440 47.99 24.11 16.42
CA TYR A 440 46.93 24.88 15.77
C TYR A 440 45.83 25.36 16.73
N ALA A 441 46.13 25.31 18.04
CA ALA A 441 45.35 25.71 19.22
C ALA A 441 43.82 25.66 19.05
N SER A 442 43.18 24.71 19.74
CA SER A 442 41.72 24.74 19.87
C SER A 442 41.28 26.02 20.58
N HIS A 443 40.13 26.55 20.18
CA HIS A 443 39.53 27.71 20.81
C HIS A 443 38.01 27.56 20.87
N VAL A 444 37.37 28.29 21.78
CA VAL A 444 35.92 28.26 21.95
C VAL A 444 35.34 29.66 21.92
N TYR A 445 34.25 29.79 21.18
CA TYR A 445 33.59 31.05 20.89
C TYR A 445 32.13 30.97 21.30
N THR A 446 31.55 32.11 21.68
CA THR A 446 30.08 32.23 21.69
C THR A 446 29.64 32.89 20.40
N VAL A 447 28.92 32.16 19.55
CA VAL A 447 28.28 32.70 18.36
C VAL A 447 27.02 33.44 18.80
N VAL A 448 26.97 34.73 18.46
CA VAL A 448 25.92 35.66 18.91
C VAL A 448 25.24 36.39 17.76
N GLY A 449 25.65 36.14 16.52
CA GLY A 449 24.95 36.70 15.37
C GLY A 449 25.31 36.02 14.06
N VAL A 450 24.43 36.16 13.08
CA VAL A 450 24.57 35.61 11.74
C VAL A 450 24.07 36.64 10.75
N SER A 451 24.81 36.85 9.68
CA SER A 451 24.38 37.58 8.49
C SER A 451 24.32 36.62 7.29
N PRO A 452 23.90 37.06 6.10
CA PRO A 452 23.89 36.21 4.92
C PRO A 452 25.25 35.55 4.64
N SER A 453 26.36 36.26 4.88
CA SER A 453 27.72 35.83 4.54
C SER A 453 28.69 35.70 5.73
N GLN A 454 28.30 36.15 6.92
CA GLN A 454 29.20 36.22 8.08
C GLN A 454 28.54 35.70 9.37
N VAL A 455 29.39 35.42 10.36
CA VAL A 455 29.06 34.99 11.71
C VAL A 455 29.68 35.99 12.68
N LEU A 456 28.91 36.47 13.65
CA LEU A 456 29.38 37.33 14.74
C LEU A 456 29.70 36.44 15.94
N VAL A 457 30.93 36.54 16.42
CA VAL A 457 31.43 35.77 17.55
C VAL A 457 31.89 36.69 18.66
N ASN A 458 31.59 36.31 19.89
CA ASN A 458 32.31 36.76 21.06
C ASN A 458 33.50 35.82 21.28
N ASP A 459 34.70 36.32 21.03
CA ASP A 459 35.95 35.63 21.31
C ASP A 459 36.44 36.04 22.71
N PRO A 460 36.60 35.08 23.66
CA PRO A 460 37.09 35.36 25.02
C PRO A 460 38.48 36.01 25.12
N ILE A 461 39.24 36.09 24.02
CA ILE A 461 40.57 36.71 23.98
C ILE A 461 40.58 37.95 23.10
N ARG A 462 40.00 37.88 21.90
CA ARG A 462 40.09 38.97 20.89
C ARG A 462 38.93 39.95 20.94
N GLY A 463 37.88 39.66 21.70
CA GLY A 463 36.66 40.46 21.75
C GLY A 463 35.66 40.09 20.65
N GLN A 464 34.70 40.97 20.37
CA GLN A 464 33.62 40.69 19.44
C GLN A 464 33.98 41.11 18.00
N TYR A 465 33.81 40.22 17.02
CA TYR A 465 34.03 40.53 15.60
C TYR A 465 33.24 39.61 14.66
N TRP A 466 33.10 40.06 13.41
CA TRP A 466 32.51 39.29 12.31
C TRP A 466 33.57 38.47 11.57
N ILE A 467 33.21 37.25 11.19
CA ILE A 467 34.01 36.37 10.34
C ILE A 467 33.16 35.80 9.20
N SER A 468 33.75 35.50 8.05
CA SER A 468 33.01 34.84 6.96
C SER A 468 32.54 33.44 7.35
N LYS A 469 31.36 33.02 6.87
CA LYS A 469 30.84 31.66 7.07
C LYS A 469 31.82 30.59 6.62
N GLY A 470 32.50 30.80 5.48
CA GLY A 470 33.51 29.85 5.00
C GLY A 470 34.71 29.69 5.93
N ALA A 471 35.15 30.74 6.62
CA ALA A 471 36.24 30.63 7.60
C ALA A 471 35.74 30.01 8.93
N PHE A 472 34.52 30.33 9.35
CA PHE A 472 33.87 29.65 10.47
C PHE A 472 33.76 28.14 10.22
N GLU A 473 33.21 27.75 9.06
CA GLU A 473 33.05 26.35 8.65
C GLU A 473 34.40 25.62 8.55
N ALA A 474 35.43 26.27 8.00
CA ALA A 474 36.78 25.71 7.93
C ALA A 474 37.38 25.47 9.33
N GLY A 475 37.21 26.41 10.26
CA GLY A 475 37.71 26.26 11.63
C GLY A 475 36.89 25.30 12.50
N TYR A 476 35.61 25.10 12.17
CA TYR A 476 34.67 24.28 12.94
C TYR A 476 34.65 22.80 12.53
N SER A 477 34.95 22.49 11.26
CA SER A 477 34.59 21.22 10.62
C SER A 477 35.10 19.94 11.28
N ASP A 478 36.26 19.99 11.96
CA ASP A 478 36.87 18.81 12.58
C ASP A 478 36.47 18.64 14.06
N PHE A 479 35.91 19.69 14.67
CA PHE A 479 35.28 19.62 15.99
C PHE A 479 33.83 19.15 15.83
N ASN A 480 33.04 19.88 15.02
CA ASN A 480 31.58 19.72 14.92
C ASN A 480 30.86 19.75 16.27
N GLU A 481 31.46 20.33 17.32
CA GLU A 481 30.90 20.33 18.68
C GLU A 481 30.39 21.71 19.05
N ALA A 482 29.15 21.77 19.56
CA ALA A 482 28.58 23.01 20.06
C ALA A 482 27.56 22.77 21.17
N ILE A 483 27.18 23.84 21.87
CA ILE A 483 26.13 23.88 22.89
C ILE A 483 25.19 25.03 22.56
N VAL A 484 23.89 24.75 22.48
CA VAL A 484 22.84 25.73 22.19
C VAL A 484 22.11 26.06 23.48
N PHE A 485 22.16 27.33 23.87
CA PHE A 485 21.49 27.86 25.05
C PHE A 485 20.17 28.50 24.63
N ALA A 486 19.08 28.20 25.35
CA ALA A 486 17.77 28.84 25.15
C ALA A 486 17.83 30.36 25.32
#